data_AF-A0A2D8C3C1-F1
#
_entry.id   AF-A0A2D8C3C1-F1
#
_cell.length_a   1.000
_cell.length_b   1.000
_cell.length_c   1.000
_cell.angle_alpha   90.00
_cell.angle_beta   90.00
_cell.angle_gamma   90.00
#
_symmetry.space_group_name_H-M   'P 1'
#
loop_
_entity.id
_entity.type
_entity.pdbx_description
1 polymer ?
#
loop_
_entity_poly.entity_id
_entity_poly.type
_entity_poly.pdbx_seq_one_letter_code
_entity_poly.pdbx_strand_id
1 'polypeptide(L)'
;MHRYHHDLSARGPDREEPCLQSPGQTLPVQKVKAGFEVAHVLRLHWPEVESHPQLNRWQLRTLSAIKRCRTADLGGHVDACTDCGNTRISYNSCRNRHCPKCQGKNREDWISKREAELLPVPYFHVVFTLPDTLNQLAMYQPKAVYDCLFEASWRTIACFAKDPKHLGAKPGMIAILHTWACLYSKV
;
A
#
# COMPACT_ATOMS: atom_id res chain seq x y z
N MET A 1 -4.24 14.61 -41.43
CA MET A 1 -3.31 14.39 -42.56
C MET A 1 -2.86 12.94 -42.51
N HIS A 2 -3.08 12.17 -43.57
CA HIS A 2 -2.96 10.71 -43.67
C HIS A 2 -1.55 10.12 -43.43
N ARG A 3 -1.49 8.89 -42.90
CA ARG A 3 -1.00 7.70 -43.65
C ARG A 3 -1.34 6.37 -42.97
N TYR A 4 -1.89 5.44 -43.75
CA TYR A 4 -2.06 4.01 -43.45
C TYR A 4 -0.77 3.25 -43.78
N HIS A 5 -0.54 2.11 -43.12
CA HIS A 5 -0.03 0.90 -43.78
C HIS A 5 -0.61 -0.34 -43.07
N HIS A 6 -1.43 -1.09 -43.81
CA HIS A 6 -1.74 -2.49 -43.55
C HIS A 6 -0.65 -3.34 -44.18
N ASP A 7 -0.21 -4.39 -43.51
CA ASP A 7 0.35 -5.56 -44.21
C ASP A 7 -0.06 -6.85 -43.49
N LEU A 8 -0.73 -7.71 -44.24
CA LEU A 8 -1.22 -9.03 -43.85
C LEU A 8 -0.41 -10.04 -44.65
N SER A 9 0.44 -10.82 -43.98
CA SER A 9 0.95 -12.07 -44.56
C SER A 9 1.02 -13.19 -43.52
N ALA A 10 0.52 -14.34 -43.93
CA ALA A 10 0.26 -15.52 -43.13
C ALA A 10 1.51 -16.41 -42.96
N ARG A 11 1.63 -17.07 -41.79
CA ARG A 11 2.32 -18.35 -41.52
C ARG A 11 1.59 -19.00 -40.34
N GLY A 12 0.86 -20.11 -40.50
CA GLY A 12 1.35 -21.49 -40.39
C GLY A 12 0.95 -22.07 -39.01
N PRO A 13 0.40 -23.30 -38.88
CA PRO A 13 -0.07 -23.81 -37.60
C PRO A 13 1.07 -24.49 -36.84
N ASP A 14 1.66 -23.78 -35.88
CA ASP A 14 2.64 -24.37 -34.98
C ASP A 14 1.93 -25.09 -33.83
N ARG A 15 2.35 -26.35 -33.65
CA ARG A 15 1.79 -27.36 -32.74
C ARG A 15 1.84 -26.86 -31.29
N GLU A 16 0.72 -26.95 -30.59
CA GLU A 16 0.67 -26.78 -29.14
C GLU A 16 1.49 -27.90 -28.47
N GLU A 17 2.69 -27.57 -27.99
CA GLU A 17 3.34 -28.34 -26.92
C GLU A 17 2.64 -28.02 -25.58
N PRO A 18 2.16 -29.01 -24.82
CA PRO A 18 1.59 -28.74 -23.50
C PRO A 18 2.73 -28.42 -22.53
N CYS A 19 2.89 -27.14 -22.20
CA CYS A 19 3.78 -26.71 -21.13
C CYS A 19 3.30 -27.29 -19.79
N LEU A 20 4.16 -28.09 -19.14
CA LEU A 20 3.97 -28.58 -17.78
C LEU A 20 3.64 -27.41 -16.84
N GLN A 21 2.53 -27.51 -16.13
CA GLN A 21 2.07 -26.51 -15.17
C GLN A 21 3.07 -26.38 -14.01
N SER A 22 3.68 -25.20 -13.88
CA SER A 22 4.50 -24.81 -12.73
C SER A 22 3.64 -24.65 -11.46
N PRO A 23 4.08 -25.13 -10.29
CA PRO A 23 3.36 -24.93 -9.03
C PRO A 23 3.59 -23.50 -8.54
N GLY A 24 2.54 -22.68 -8.58
CA GLY A 24 2.60 -21.29 -8.10
C GLY A 24 1.57 -20.34 -8.72
N GLN A 25 0.47 -20.84 -9.27
CA GLN A 25 -0.58 -19.96 -9.80
C GLN A 25 -1.32 -19.28 -8.64
N THR A 26 -0.96 -18.03 -8.38
CA THR A 26 -1.73 -17.13 -7.52
C THR A 26 -3.08 -16.89 -8.19
N LEU A 27 -4.15 -17.46 -7.63
CA LEU A 27 -5.51 -17.22 -8.11
C LEU A 27 -5.81 -15.71 -8.08
N PRO A 28 -6.46 -15.15 -9.12
CA PRO A 28 -6.83 -13.74 -9.13
C PRO A 28 -7.83 -13.48 -8.00
N VAL A 29 -7.39 -12.78 -6.96
CA VAL A 29 -8.27 -12.30 -5.88
C VAL A 29 -9.24 -11.29 -6.48
N GLN A 30 -10.48 -11.71 -6.74
CA GLN A 30 -11.55 -10.81 -7.15
C GLN A 30 -11.83 -9.84 -6.00
N LYS A 31 -11.43 -8.58 -6.14
CA LYS A 31 -11.76 -7.50 -5.20
C LYS A 31 -13.28 -7.26 -5.24
N VAL A 32 -14.00 -7.77 -4.24
CA VAL A 32 -15.41 -7.41 -4.00
C VAL A 32 -15.48 -5.91 -3.73
N LYS A 33 -16.26 -5.17 -4.54
CA LYS A 33 -16.51 -3.74 -4.29
C LYS A 33 -17.45 -3.61 -3.09
N ALA A 34 -16.97 -2.98 -2.02
CA ALA A 34 -17.84 -2.60 -0.91
C ALA A 34 -18.91 -1.61 -1.41
N GLY A 35 -20.17 -1.85 -1.05
CA GLY A 35 -21.30 -0.97 -1.41
C GLY A 35 -21.22 0.41 -0.75
N PHE A 36 -20.50 0.53 0.36
CA PHE A 36 -20.25 1.78 1.08
C PHE A 36 -18.74 2.03 1.24
N GLU A 37 -18.39 3.31 1.33
CA GLU A 37 -17.01 3.79 1.46
C GLU A 37 -16.95 4.69 2.69
N VAL A 38 -15.76 4.89 3.26
CA VAL A 38 -15.54 5.83 4.38
C VAL A 38 -16.07 7.23 4.03
N ALA A 39 -15.92 7.66 2.78
CA ALA A 39 -16.42 8.95 2.33
C ALA A 39 -17.95 9.07 2.41
N HIS A 40 -18.70 7.96 2.27
CA HIS A 40 -20.16 7.95 2.44
C HIS A 40 -20.53 8.22 3.90
N VAL A 41 -19.89 7.53 4.84
CA VAL A 41 -20.11 7.73 6.28
C VAL A 41 -19.77 9.16 6.69
N LEU A 42 -18.63 9.68 6.22
CA LEU A 42 -18.21 11.07 6.50
C LEU A 42 -19.15 12.13 5.92
N ARG A 43 -19.83 11.84 4.82
CA ARG A 43 -20.85 12.75 4.26
C ARG A 43 -22.12 12.74 5.09
N LEU A 44 -22.56 11.56 5.53
CA LEU A 44 -23.76 11.40 6.35
C LEU A 44 -23.61 12.07 7.72
N HIS A 45 -22.43 11.95 8.34
CA HIS A 45 -22.16 12.37 9.72
C HIS A 45 -21.25 13.61 9.82
N TRP A 46 -21.14 14.41 8.75
CA TRP A 46 -20.20 15.54 8.75
C TRP A 46 -20.41 16.54 9.89
N PRO A 47 -21.65 16.94 10.27
CA PRO A 47 -21.86 17.88 11.37
C PRO A 47 -21.32 17.37 12.72
N GLU A 48 -21.48 16.07 13.01
CA GLU A 48 -20.93 15.47 14.22
C GLU A 48 -19.40 15.39 14.18
N VAL A 49 -18.83 15.07 13.02
CA VAL A 49 -17.37 15.01 12.84
C VAL A 49 -16.73 16.39 12.98
N GLU A 50 -17.31 17.42 12.37
CA GLU A 50 -16.77 18.78 12.37
C GLU A 50 -16.81 19.44 13.74
N SER A 51 -17.82 19.11 14.55
CA SER A 51 -17.98 19.62 15.92
C SER A 51 -17.30 18.74 17.00
N HIS A 52 -16.66 17.63 16.62
CA HIS A 52 -16.14 16.68 17.59
C HIS A 52 -14.97 17.25 18.40
N PRO A 53 -15.08 17.37 19.74
CA PRO A 53 -14.13 18.14 20.56
C PRO A 53 -12.73 17.52 20.64
N GLN A 54 -12.61 16.21 20.41
CA GLN A 54 -11.32 15.51 20.46
C GLN A 54 -10.55 15.51 19.14
N LEU A 55 -11.14 16.01 18.03
CA LEU A 55 -10.46 16.02 16.74
C LEU A 55 -9.62 17.28 16.60
N ASN A 56 -8.33 17.10 16.37
CA ASN A 56 -7.44 18.20 16.05
C ASN A 56 -7.62 18.68 14.60
N ARG A 57 -7.08 19.87 14.30
CA ARG A 57 -7.17 20.51 12.98
C ARG A 57 -6.65 19.63 11.83
N TRP A 58 -5.60 18.85 12.08
CA TRP A 58 -4.99 18.00 11.05
C TRP A 58 -5.86 16.77 10.73
N GLN A 59 -6.48 16.19 11.76
CA GLN A 59 -7.47 15.12 11.60
C GLN A 59 -8.68 15.63 10.82
N LEU A 60 -9.26 16.77 11.21
CA LEU A 60 -10.40 17.38 10.50
C LEU A 60 -10.07 17.67 9.03
N ARG A 61 -8.89 18.24 8.74
CA ARG A 61 -8.43 18.49 7.37
C ARG A 61 -8.32 17.19 6.57
N THR A 62 -7.83 16.11 7.19
CA THR A 62 -7.71 14.81 6.56
C THR A 62 -9.09 14.20 6.25
N LEU A 63 -10.01 14.21 7.23
CA LEU A 63 -11.36 13.70 7.05
C LEU A 63 -12.15 14.50 6.01
N SER A 64 -12.01 15.84 6.01
CA SER A 64 -12.60 16.72 4.99
C SER A 64 -12.11 16.37 3.57
N ALA A 65 -10.81 16.13 3.41
CA ALA A 65 -10.23 15.70 2.14
C ALA A 65 -10.78 14.34 1.68
N ILE A 66 -10.99 13.39 2.61
CA ILE A 66 -11.60 12.09 2.29
C ILE A 66 -13.07 12.25 1.91
N LYS A 67 -13.84 13.08 2.63
CA LYS A 67 -15.26 13.38 2.35
C LYS A 67 -15.47 13.89 0.92
N ARG A 68 -14.63 14.82 0.47
CA ARG A 68 -14.69 15.48 -0.84
C ARG A 68 -14.04 14.68 -1.98
N CYS A 69 -13.42 13.54 -1.68
CA CYS A 69 -12.66 12.80 -2.68
C CYS A 69 -13.58 12.21 -3.76
N ARG A 70 -13.23 12.43 -5.04
CA ARG A 70 -14.00 11.98 -6.20
C ARG A 70 -15.44 12.52 -6.24
N THR A 71 -15.62 13.77 -5.81
CA THR A 71 -16.88 14.53 -5.96
C THR A 71 -16.64 15.76 -6.83
N ALA A 72 -17.73 16.42 -7.23
CA ALA A 72 -17.68 17.68 -7.97
C ALA A 72 -16.94 18.80 -7.22
N ASP A 73 -16.83 18.72 -5.88
CA ASP A 73 -16.13 19.70 -5.03
C ASP A 73 -14.64 19.84 -5.33
N LEU A 74 -14.05 18.87 -6.04
CA LEU A 74 -12.66 18.88 -6.48
C LEU A 74 -12.51 19.09 -7.99
N GLY A 75 -13.61 19.37 -8.69
CA GLY A 75 -13.67 19.39 -10.14
C GLY A 75 -13.52 18.00 -10.77
N GLY A 76 -13.49 17.96 -12.10
CA GLY A 76 -13.35 16.73 -12.85
C GLY A 76 -13.14 16.98 -14.34
N HIS A 77 -13.04 15.89 -15.07
CA HIS A 77 -12.92 15.85 -16.52
C HIS A 77 -14.18 15.24 -17.12
N VAL A 78 -14.53 15.70 -18.32
CA VAL A 78 -15.62 15.16 -19.12
C VAL A 78 -14.98 14.60 -20.38
N ASP A 79 -14.97 13.28 -20.48
CA ASP A 79 -14.43 12.56 -21.62
C ASP A 79 -15.59 12.18 -22.55
N ALA A 80 -15.54 12.59 -23.81
CA ALA A 80 -16.56 12.26 -24.80
C ALA A 80 -15.96 11.42 -25.93
N CYS A 81 -16.61 10.31 -26.26
CA CYS A 81 -16.24 9.50 -27.41
C CYS A 81 -16.75 10.18 -28.69
N THR A 82 -15.85 10.44 -29.64
CA THR A 82 -16.20 11.05 -30.93
C THR A 82 -17.02 10.13 -31.84
N ASP A 83 -16.96 8.82 -31.61
CA ASP A 83 -17.55 7.84 -32.52
C ASP A 83 -18.96 7.43 -32.09
N CYS A 84 -19.22 7.31 -30.79
CA CYS A 84 -20.54 6.91 -30.26
C CYS A 84 -21.23 8.00 -29.41
N GLY A 85 -20.60 9.15 -29.19
CA GLY A 85 -21.14 10.25 -28.39
C GLY A 85 -21.21 9.99 -26.88
N ASN A 86 -20.82 8.80 -26.42
CA ASN A 86 -20.87 8.47 -25.00
C ASN A 86 -19.95 9.39 -24.19
N THR A 87 -20.48 9.93 -23.10
CA THR A 87 -19.77 10.89 -22.25
C THR A 87 -19.58 10.31 -20.85
N ARG A 88 -18.37 10.43 -20.32
CA ARG A 88 -17.99 9.97 -18.99
C ARG A 88 -17.44 11.12 -18.17
N ILE A 89 -17.95 11.28 -16.96
CA ILE A 89 -17.44 12.25 -16.00
C ILE A 89 -16.49 11.55 -15.04
N SER A 90 -15.31 12.14 -14.84
CA SER A 90 -14.26 11.64 -13.96
C SER A 90 -13.87 12.72 -12.95
N TYR A 91 -14.29 12.58 -11.70
CA TYR A 91 -13.94 13.54 -10.64
C TYR A 91 -12.50 13.39 -10.13
N ASN A 92 -11.90 14.50 -9.71
CA ASN A 92 -10.54 14.54 -9.20
C ASN A 92 -10.40 13.86 -7.83
N SER A 93 -9.23 13.27 -7.59
CA SER A 93 -8.86 12.67 -6.32
C SER A 93 -8.35 13.73 -5.33
N CYS A 94 -8.60 13.56 -4.03
CA CYS A 94 -8.07 14.50 -3.01
C CYS A 94 -6.56 14.39 -2.77
N ARG A 95 -5.90 13.33 -3.30
CA ARG A 95 -4.45 13.05 -3.18
C ARG A 95 -3.90 12.96 -1.76
N ASN A 96 -4.76 12.95 -0.73
CA ASN A 96 -4.33 12.79 0.65
C ASN A 96 -3.77 11.36 0.87
N ARG A 97 -2.66 11.25 1.60
CA ARG A 97 -1.98 9.96 1.88
C ARG A 97 -2.84 8.98 2.68
N HIS A 98 -3.81 9.48 3.44
CA HIS A 98 -4.73 8.67 4.25
C HIS A 98 -6.01 8.29 3.51
N CYS A 99 -6.21 8.77 2.28
CA CYS A 99 -7.41 8.46 1.54
C CYS A 99 -7.34 7.04 0.97
N PRO A 100 -8.29 6.15 1.32
CA PRO A 100 -8.28 4.76 0.85
C PRO A 100 -8.43 4.62 -0.67
N LYS A 101 -8.90 5.67 -1.36
CA LYS A 101 -9.09 5.67 -2.83
C LYS A 101 -7.88 6.18 -3.61
N CYS A 102 -7.06 7.06 -3.01
CA CYS A 102 -6.05 7.81 -3.78
C CYS A 102 -4.72 7.09 -3.90
N GLN A 103 -4.35 6.29 -2.90
CA GLN A 103 -3.01 5.72 -2.82
C GLN A 103 -2.89 4.31 -3.40
N GLY A 104 -3.95 3.78 -4.02
CA GLY A 104 -3.97 2.41 -4.57
C GLY A 104 -2.84 2.16 -5.56
N LYS A 105 -2.72 3.00 -6.60
CA LYS A 105 -1.66 2.88 -7.60
C LYS A 105 -0.26 3.02 -7.00
N ASN A 106 -0.04 4.06 -6.19
CA ASN A 106 1.27 4.27 -5.55
C ASN A 106 1.68 3.08 -4.67
N ARG A 107 0.71 2.45 -3.99
CA ARG A 107 0.91 1.25 -3.18
C ARG A 107 1.27 0.07 -4.07
N GLU A 108 0.52 -0.18 -5.14
CA GLU A 108 0.77 -1.28 -6.08
C GLU A 108 2.13 -1.12 -6.80
N ASP A 109 2.48 0.10 -7.22
CA ASP A 109 3.78 0.43 -7.78
C ASP A 109 4.92 0.20 -6.77
N TRP A 110 4.71 0.55 -5.49
CA TRP A 110 5.68 0.30 -4.43
C TRP A 110 5.85 -1.19 -4.13
N ILE A 111 4.74 -1.95 -4.05
CA ILE A 111 4.76 -3.40 -3.86
C ILE A 111 5.53 -4.06 -5.00
N SER A 112 5.20 -3.74 -6.25
CA SER A 112 5.85 -4.32 -7.43
C SER A 112 7.36 -4.09 -7.42
N LYS A 113 7.81 -2.89 -7.00
CA LYS A 113 9.25 -2.58 -6.86
C LYS A 113 9.92 -3.40 -5.75
N ARG A 114 9.24 -3.61 -4.61
CA ARG A 114 9.78 -4.45 -3.51
C ARG A 114 9.80 -5.92 -3.89
N GLU A 115 8.78 -6.40 -4.60
CA GLU A 115 8.71 -7.78 -5.10
C GLU A 115 9.84 -8.07 -6.10
N ALA A 116 10.20 -7.10 -6.95
CA ALA A 116 11.31 -7.24 -7.88
C ALA A 116 12.70 -7.31 -7.20
N GLU A 117 12.82 -6.90 -5.93
CA GLU A 117 14.05 -6.99 -5.14
C GLU A 117 14.17 -8.33 -4.38
N LEU A 118 13.15 -9.20 -4.45
CA LEU A 118 13.15 -10.48 -3.75
C LEU A 118 14.08 -11.48 -4.44
N LEU A 119 14.95 -12.10 -3.64
CA LEU A 119 15.81 -13.20 -4.06
C LEU A 119 15.05 -14.53 -3.90
N PRO A 120 15.33 -15.56 -4.73
CA PRO A 120 14.69 -16.87 -4.61
C PRO A 120 15.29 -17.68 -3.45
N VAL A 121 15.12 -17.17 -2.22
CA VAL A 121 15.63 -17.75 -0.97
C VAL A 121 14.52 -17.82 0.08
N PRO A 122 14.63 -18.67 1.12
CA PRO A 122 13.66 -18.68 2.22
C PRO A 122 13.62 -17.34 2.96
N TYR A 123 12.40 -16.86 3.24
CA TYR A 123 12.17 -15.65 4.04
C TYR A 123 11.55 -16.00 5.40
N PHE A 124 11.94 -15.27 6.43
CA PHE A 124 11.39 -15.38 7.77
C PHE A 124 10.90 -14.00 8.22
N HIS A 125 9.73 -13.96 8.88
CA HIS A 125 9.21 -12.74 9.49
C HIS A 125 9.52 -12.76 10.99
N VAL A 126 10.28 -11.77 11.44
CA VAL A 126 10.69 -11.61 12.84
C VAL A 126 10.19 -10.26 13.34
N VAL A 127 9.55 -10.27 14.51
CA VAL A 127 8.98 -9.07 15.13
C VAL A 127 9.80 -8.71 16.37
N PHE A 128 10.31 -7.49 16.41
CA PHE A 128 10.90 -6.90 17.60
C PHE A 128 9.91 -5.90 18.19
N THR A 129 9.57 -6.07 19.46
CA THR A 129 8.65 -5.18 20.17
C THR A 129 9.46 -4.22 21.03
N LEU A 130 9.23 -2.92 20.89
CA LEU A 130 9.79 -1.92 21.78
C LEU A 130 9.09 -2.02 23.15
N PRO A 131 9.83 -2.15 24.25
CA PRO A 131 9.24 -2.11 25.59
C PRO A 131 8.45 -0.81 25.82
N ASP A 132 7.30 -0.92 26.47
CA ASP A 132 6.38 0.18 26.71
C ASP A 132 6.99 1.30 27.57
N THR A 133 7.92 0.94 28.46
CA THR A 133 8.72 1.88 29.27
C THR A 133 9.52 2.88 28.42
N LEU A 134 9.82 2.56 27.15
CA LEU A 134 10.53 3.45 26.23
C LEU A 134 9.60 4.31 25.37
N ASN A 135 8.26 4.18 25.48
CA ASN A 135 7.31 4.91 24.65
C ASN A 135 7.43 6.43 24.82
N GLN A 136 7.59 6.91 26.05
CA GLN A 136 7.78 8.35 26.30
C GLN A 136 9.06 8.85 25.61
N LEU A 137 10.16 8.11 25.74
CA LEU A 137 11.42 8.46 25.08
C LEU A 137 11.29 8.42 23.55
N ALA A 138 10.53 7.46 23.01
CA ALA A 138 10.25 7.38 21.57
C ALA A 138 9.39 8.56 21.07
N MET A 139 8.57 9.17 21.94
CA MET A 139 7.83 10.39 21.62
C MET A 139 8.72 11.64 21.63
N TYR A 140 9.61 11.77 22.61
CA TYR A 140 10.50 12.94 22.74
C TYR A 140 11.70 12.88 21.80
N GLN A 141 12.31 11.71 21.62
CA GLN A 141 13.49 11.49 20.78
C GLN A 141 13.32 10.28 19.85
N PRO A 142 12.36 10.33 18.91
CA PRO A 142 12.01 9.20 18.04
C PRO A 142 13.20 8.69 17.24
N LYS A 143 14.01 9.60 16.69
CA LYS A 143 15.14 9.23 15.83
C LYS A 143 16.14 8.33 16.57
N ALA A 144 16.62 8.75 17.73
CA ALA A 144 17.61 7.98 18.48
C ALA A 144 17.05 6.62 18.90
N VAL A 145 15.81 6.58 19.39
CA VAL A 145 15.19 5.32 19.83
C VAL A 145 15.03 4.34 18.67
N TYR A 146 14.51 4.79 17.53
CA TYR A 146 14.28 3.90 16.39
C TYR A 146 15.58 3.50 15.69
N ASP A 147 16.58 4.40 15.61
CA ASP A 147 17.91 4.05 15.10
C ASP A 147 18.53 2.94 15.97
N CYS A 148 18.48 3.07 17.30
CA CYS A 148 18.95 2.03 18.23
C CYS A 148 18.14 0.73 18.10
N LEU A 149 16.82 0.80 17.94
CA LEU A 149 15.97 -0.38 17.76
C LEU A 149 16.36 -1.17 16.51
N PHE A 150 16.54 -0.48 15.37
CA PHE A 150 16.94 -1.14 14.13
C PHE A 150 18.36 -1.70 14.22
N GLU A 151 19.29 -0.98 14.83
CA GLU A 151 20.65 -1.48 15.04
C GLU A 151 20.66 -2.72 15.93
N ALA A 152 19.96 -2.69 17.07
CA ALA A 152 19.86 -3.82 17.99
C ALA A 152 19.20 -5.05 17.33
N SER A 153 18.14 -4.82 16.55
CA SER A 153 17.45 -5.86 15.78
C SER A 153 18.40 -6.52 14.76
N TRP A 154 19.13 -5.70 14.00
CA TRP A 154 20.11 -6.20 13.03
C TRP A 154 21.26 -6.97 13.71
N ARG A 155 21.82 -6.43 14.80
CA ARG A 155 22.89 -7.09 15.55
C ARG A 155 22.45 -8.45 16.08
N THR A 156 21.22 -8.55 16.55
CA THR A 156 20.63 -9.82 17.02
C THR A 156 20.56 -10.83 15.89
N ILE A 157 19.94 -10.48 14.76
CA ILE A 157 19.85 -11.37 13.58
C ILE A 157 21.24 -11.76 13.07
N ALA A 158 22.15 -10.79 12.94
CA ALA A 158 23.50 -11.02 12.45
C ALA A 158 24.31 -11.95 13.37
N CYS A 159 24.10 -11.88 14.68
CA CYS A 159 24.75 -12.75 15.66
C CYS A 159 24.31 -14.21 15.44
N PHE A 160 23.00 -14.48 15.46
CA PHE A 160 22.47 -15.83 15.26
C PHE A 160 22.75 -16.40 13.86
N ALA A 161 22.72 -15.54 12.84
CA ALA A 161 22.97 -15.98 11.47
C ALA A 161 24.42 -16.44 11.25
N LYS A 162 25.39 -15.78 11.90
CA LYS A 162 26.82 -16.11 11.78
C LYS A 162 27.22 -17.37 12.54
N ASP A 163 26.46 -17.78 13.56
CA ASP A 163 26.79 -18.97 14.35
C ASP A 163 26.64 -20.25 13.50
N PRO A 164 27.73 -21.00 13.24
CA PRO A 164 27.68 -22.24 12.47
C PRO A 164 26.83 -23.35 13.10
N LYS A 165 26.60 -23.31 14.42
CA LYS A 165 25.71 -24.27 15.11
C LYS A 165 24.23 -23.98 14.86
N HIS A 166 23.92 -22.75 14.45
CA HIS A 166 22.57 -22.32 14.13
C HIS A 166 22.41 -22.24 12.61
N LEU A 167 22.57 -21.06 12.01
CA LEU A 167 22.30 -20.87 10.58
C LEU A 167 23.57 -20.93 9.72
N GLY A 168 24.72 -20.47 10.24
CA GLY A 168 25.98 -20.42 9.50
C GLY A 168 25.91 -19.69 8.15
N ALA A 169 25.01 -18.72 7.98
CA ALA A 169 24.73 -18.05 6.71
C ALA A 169 24.93 -16.54 6.78
N LYS A 170 25.09 -15.91 5.61
CA LYS A 170 25.07 -14.45 5.48
C LYS A 170 23.62 -13.96 5.47
N PRO A 171 23.15 -13.24 6.50
CA PRO A 171 21.78 -12.74 6.52
C PRO A 171 21.62 -11.49 5.66
N GLY A 172 20.38 -11.24 5.23
CA GLY A 172 19.89 -9.95 4.78
C GLY A 172 18.62 -9.60 5.54
N MET A 173 18.34 -8.30 5.74
CA MET A 173 17.14 -7.85 6.44
C MET A 173 16.54 -6.63 5.75
N ILE A 174 15.24 -6.67 5.54
CA ILE A 174 14.40 -5.50 5.28
C ILE A 174 13.60 -5.29 6.56
N ALA A 175 13.68 -4.09 7.14
CA ALA A 175 12.99 -3.78 8.39
C ALA A 175 11.97 -2.67 8.19
N ILE A 176 10.78 -2.84 8.77
CA ILE A 176 9.66 -1.92 8.67
C ILE A 176 9.21 -1.57 10.08
N LEU A 177 9.14 -0.28 10.40
CA LEU A 177 8.64 0.19 11.70
C LEU A 177 7.13 0.40 11.63
N HIS A 178 6.42 -0.32 12.49
CA HIS A 178 5.00 -0.06 12.75
C HIS A 178 4.87 0.75 14.05
N THR A 179 4.64 2.06 13.94
CA THR A 179 4.40 2.94 15.10
C THR A 179 2.96 2.93 15.59
N TRP A 180 2.08 2.17 14.93
CA TRP A 180 0.67 2.03 15.26
C TRP A 180 0.38 0.60 15.70
N ALA A 181 0.81 0.28 16.91
CA ALA A 181 0.16 -0.75 17.71
C ALA A 181 -0.42 -0.04 18.92
N CYS A 182 -1.75 0.00 18.98
CA CYS A 182 -2.46 0.29 20.21
C CYS A 182 -2.15 -0.89 21.16
N LEU A 183 -1.05 -0.78 21.92
CA LEU A 183 -0.85 -1.60 23.10
C LEU A 183 -1.86 -1.10 24.14
N TYR A 184 -3.09 -1.63 24.07
CA TYR A 184 -3.87 -1.74 25.28
C TYR A 184 -3.02 -2.58 26.23
N SER A 185 -2.46 -1.91 27.25
CA SER A 185 -2.00 -2.56 28.46
C SER A 185 -3.13 -3.48 28.93
N LYS A 186 -2.95 -4.79 28.74
CA LYS A 186 -3.62 -5.75 29.58
C LYS A 186 -2.75 -5.89 30.81
N VAL A 187 -3.29 -5.37 31.91
CA VAL A 187 -2.99 -5.76 33.30
C VAL A 187 -2.83 -7.28 33.39
#